data_AF-A0A060CNN9-F1
#
_entry.id   AF-A0A060CNN9-F1
#
_cell.length_a   1.000
_cell.length_b   1.000
_cell.length_c   1.000
_cell.angle_alpha   90.00
_cell.angle_beta   90.00
_cell.angle_gamma   90.00
#
_symmetry.space_group_name_H-M   'P 1'
#
loop_
_entity.id
_entity.type
_entity.pdbx_description
1 polymer ?
#
loop_
_entity_poly.entity_id
_entity_poly.type
_entity_poly.pdbx_seq_one_letter_code
_entity_poly.pdbx_strand_id
1 'polypeptide(L)'
;YFDPFRAVGATDQNGTTNTDRTNYFQNVPTTALDTALWMESDRMGHLLGAVNQAALDEQRGVVQNEKRQGENQPYGQVWEMLGKALYPPSHPYGHSVIGSMNDLNAASLDDVKTWFRTWYGPNNAVLVLAGDIDLATAKEKVAKYFGDIPAGPTTGAAGGGHRRARA
;
A
#
# COMPACT_ATOMS: atom_id res chain seq x y z
N TYR A 1 2.13 -3.08 14.29
CA TYR A 1 1.42 -1.96 13.62
C TYR A 1 -0.01 -1.78 14.14
N PHE A 2 -0.82 -2.84 14.28
CA PHE A 2 -2.25 -2.70 14.65
C PHE A 2 -2.53 -2.41 16.13
N ASP A 3 -1.61 -2.69 17.05
CA ASP A 3 -1.87 -2.57 18.49
C ASP A 3 -2.24 -1.16 18.98
N PRO A 4 -1.60 -0.07 18.51
CA PRO A 4 -2.01 1.29 18.86
C PRO A 4 -3.46 1.60 18.45
N PHE A 5 -3.89 1.10 17.28
CA PHE A 5 -5.27 1.28 16.80
C PHE A 5 -6.28 0.49 17.63
N ARG A 6 -5.95 -0.74 18.04
CA ARG A 6 -6.79 -1.53 18.95
C ARG A 6 -6.97 -0.83 20.30
N ALA A 7 -5.89 -0.25 20.84
CA ALA A 7 -5.92 0.44 22.13
C ALA A 7 -6.84 1.67 22.14
N VAL A 8 -7.03 2.32 21.00
CA VAL A 8 -7.93 3.48 20.85
C VAL A 8 -9.32 3.13 20.33
N GLY A 9 -9.65 1.84 20.19
CA GLY A 9 -10.95 1.38 19.75
C GLY A 9 -11.23 1.58 18.26
N ALA A 10 -10.20 1.52 17.42
CA ALA A 10 -10.38 1.61 15.97
C ALA A 10 -11.20 0.44 15.42
N THR A 11 -12.08 0.72 14.45
CA THR A 11 -12.85 -0.29 13.71
C THR A 11 -12.59 -0.18 12.22
N ASP A 12 -13.00 -1.20 11.46
CA ASP A 12 -12.92 -1.22 9.99
C ASP A 12 -11.52 -0.88 9.44
N GLN A 13 -10.48 -1.26 10.19
CA GLN A 13 -9.11 -1.01 9.80
C GLN A 13 -8.64 -2.06 8.79
N ASN A 14 -8.25 -1.62 7.60
CA ASN A 14 -7.68 -2.50 6.58
C ASN A 14 -6.83 -1.76 5.56
N GLY A 15 -6.19 -2.51 4.67
CA GLY A 15 -5.58 -2.01 3.44
C GLY A 15 -6.02 -2.86 2.25
N THR A 16 -6.29 -2.24 1.11
CA THR A 16 -6.57 -2.96 -0.13
C THR A 16 -5.74 -2.40 -1.29
N THR A 17 -5.42 -3.26 -2.24
CA THR A 17 -4.68 -2.90 -3.45
C THR A 17 -5.45 -3.39 -4.66
N ASN A 18 -5.52 -2.55 -5.68
CA ASN A 18 -6.00 -2.91 -7.00
C ASN A 18 -4.94 -2.55 -8.06
N THR A 19 -5.34 -2.54 -9.34
CA THR A 19 -4.44 -2.23 -10.46
C THR A 19 -3.87 -0.81 -10.45
N ASP A 20 -4.52 0.12 -9.76
CA ASP A 20 -4.25 1.56 -9.89
C ASP A 20 -3.95 2.27 -8.55
N ARG A 21 -4.25 1.63 -7.41
CA ARG A 21 -4.02 2.21 -6.08
C ARG A 21 -3.83 1.16 -5.00
N THR A 22 -3.15 1.58 -3.95
CA THR A 22 -3.26 1.02 -2.61
C THR A 22 -3.96 2.05 -1.72
N ASN A 23 -4.91 1.62 -0.90
CA ASN A 23 -5.51 2.49 0.12
C ASN A 23 -5.53 1.81 1.48
N TYR A 24 -5.20 2.58 2.50
CA TYR A 24 -5.36 2.22 3.91
C TYR A 24 -6.50 3.03 4.50
N PHE A 25 -7.30 2.41 5.35
CA PHE A 25 -8.46 3.06 5.96
C PHE A 25 -8.74 2.47 7.33
N GLN A 26 -9.35 3.29 8.17
CA GLN A 26 -9.75 2.96 9.54
C GLN A 26 -10.78 3.96 10.03
N ASN A 27 -11.66 3.51 10.91
CA ASN A 27 -12.56 4.37 11.67
C ASN A 27 -12.01 4.52 13.09
N VAL A 28 -11.97 5.75 13.61
CA VAL A 28 -11.48 6.04 14.97
C VAL A 28 -12.40 7.06 15.65
N PRO A 29 -12.51 7.05 16.99
CA PRO A 29 -13.13 8.15 17.73
C PRO A 29 -12.39 9.48 17.47
N THR A 30 -13.09 10.62 17.51
CA THR A 30 -12.49 11.95 17.29
C THR A 30 -11.29 12.23 18.21
N THR A 31 -11.35 11.74 19.45
CA THR A 31 -10.25 11.87 20.44
C THR A 31 -8.98 11.11 20.04
N ALA A 32 -9.07 10.15 19.12
CA ALA A 32 -7.96 9.34 18.63
C ALA A 32 -7.44 9.78 17.25
N LEU A 33 -7.96 10.87 16.68
CA LEU A 33 -7.54 11.38 15.37
C LEU A 33 -6.04 11.64 15.30
N ASP A 34 -5.45 12.23 16.35
CA ASP A 34 -4.03 12.52 16.41
C ASP A 34 -3.17 11.25 16.36
N THR A 35 -3.62 10.17 17.03
CA THR A 35 -2.98 8.85 16.94
C THR A 35 -3.08 8.29 15.54
N ALA A 36 -4.25 8.40 14.90
CA ALA A 36 -4.45 7.89 13.54
C ALA A 36 -3.57 8.61 12.51
N LEU A 37 -3.51 9.95 12.58
CA LEU A 37 -2.68 10.75 11.68
C LEU A 37 -1.19 10.47 11.89
N TRP A 38 -0.76 10.33 13.15
CA TRP A 38 0.62 9.95 13.47
C TRP A 38 1.00 8.57 12.93
N MET A 39 0.13 7.58 13.12
CA MET A 39 0.37 6.22 12.60
C MET A 39 0.44 6.18 11.07
N GLU A 40 -0.48 6.85 10.39
CA GLU A 40 -0.49 6.87 8.92
C GLU A 40 0.62 7.73 8.32
N SER A 41 1.09 8.78 9.03
CA SER A 41 2.28 9.51 8.62
C SER A 41 3.56 8.69 8.84
N ASP A 42 3.64 7.90 9.91
CA ASP A 42 4.73 6.93 10.11
C ASP A 42 4.77 5.87 8.99
N ARG A 43 3.60 5.32 8.63
CA ARG A 43 3.49 4.39 7.49
C ARG A 43 4.01 4.99 6.19
N MET A 44 3.73 6.28 5.94
CA MET A 44 4.14 6.97 4.72
C MET A 44 5.62 7.37 4.72
N GLY A 45 6.11 7.96 5.81
CA GLY A 45 7.41 8.62 5.86
C GLY A 45 8.54 7.80 6.49
N HIS A 46 8.21 6.85 7.37
CA HIS A 46 9.17 6.30 8.33
C HIS A 46 9.23 4.77 8.38
N LEU A 47 8.32 4.08 7.67
CA LEU A 47 8.22 2.62 7.63
C LEU A 47 9.52 1.90 7.20
N LEU A 48 10.32 2.50 6.32
CA LEU A 48 11.48 1.85 5.69
C LEU A 48 12.52 1.32 6.69
N GLY A 49 12.62 1.92 7.89
CA GLY A 49 13.52 1.45 8.94
C GLY A 49 13.11 0.09 9.52
N ALA A 50 11.81 -0.23 9.51
CA ALA A 50 11.29 -1.50 9.97
C ALA A 50 11.34 -2.61 8.90
N VAL A 51 11.50 -2.25 7.61
CA VAL A 51 11.56 -3.21 6.50
C VAL A 51 12.96 -3.83 6.41
N ASN A 52 13.05 -5.08 6.85
CA ASN A 52 14.27 -5.89 6.84
C ASN A 52 14.03 -7.24 6.14
N GLN A 53 15.11 -8.01 5.96
CA GLN A 53 15.05 -9.29 5.24
C GLN A 53 14.14 -10.31 5.91
N ALA A 54 14.16 -10.41 7.24
CA ALA A 54 13.32 -11.35 7.98
C ALA A 54 11.82 -11.03 7.79
N ALA A 55 11.45 -9.75 7.89
CA ALA A 55 10.09 -9.29 7.64
C ALA A 55 9.66 -9.57 6.19
N LEU A 56 10.56 -9.35 5.21
CA LEU A 56 10.28 -9.68 3.81
C LEU A 56 10.06 -11.18 3.60
N ASP A 57 10.91 -12.03 4.17
CA ASP A 57 10.80 -13.48 3.99
C ASP A 57 9.51 -14.03 4.62
N GLU A 58 9.14 -13.50 5.78
CA GLU A 58 7.85 -13.79 6.44
C GLU A 58 6.68 -13.38 5.54
N GLN A 59 6.63 -12.11 5.11
CA GLN A 59 5.52 -11.61 4.30
C GLN A 59 5.45 -12.29 2.93
N ARG A 60 6.58 -12.64 2.32
CA ARG A 60 6.61 -13.41 1.06
C ARG A 60 5.91 -14.76 1.24
N GLY A 61 6.16 -15.46 2.35
CA GLY A 61 5.48 -16.73 2.65
C GLY A 61 3.95 -16.57 2.81
N VAL A 62 3.52 -15.50 3.49
CA VAL A 62 2.10 -15.16 3.66
C VAL A 62 1.43 -14.88 2.32
N VAL A 63 1.98 -13.98 1.50
CA VAL A 63 1.41 -13.59 0.20
C VAL A 63 1.36 -14.77 -0.77
N GLN A 64 2.39 -15.63 -0.77
CA GLN A 64 2.36 -16.87 -1.56
C GLN A 64 1.23 -17.81 -1.14
N ASN A 65 0.96 -17.90 0.15
CA ASN A 65 -0.15 -18.71 0.65
C ASN A 65 -1.50 -18.10 0.28
N GLU A 66 -1.66 -16.78 0.38
CA GLU A 66 -2.86 -16.06 -0.06
C GLU A 66 -3.14 -16.29 -1.55
N LYS A 67 -2.10 -16.21 -2.41
CA LYS A 67 -2.25 -16.52 -3.84
C LYS A 67 -2.78 -17.94 -4.05
N ARG A 68 -2.18 -18.94 -3.41
CA ARG A 68 -2.63 -20.34 -3.52
C ARG A 68 -4.06 -20.52 -3.03
N GLN A 69 -4.42 -19.88 -1.91
CA GLN A 69 -5.78 -19.95 -1.40
C GLN A 69 -6.80 -19.35 -2.36
N GLY A 70 -6.48 -18.18 -2.95
CA GLY A 70 -7.33 -17.51 -3.93
C GLY A 70 -7.49 -18.32 -5.22
N GLU A 71 -6.39 -18.88 -5.74
CA GLU A 71 -6.41 -19.72 -6.95
C GLU A 71 -7.17 -21.03 -6.77
N ASN A 72 -7.22 -21.57 -5.55
CA ASN A 72 -7.95 -22.80 -5.22
C ASN A 72 -9.47 -22.58 -5.04
N GLN A 73 -9.97 -21.36 -5.15
CA GLN A 73 -11.41 -21.09 -5.12
C GLN A 73 -12.05 -21.22 -6.52
N PRO A 74 -13.35 -21.56 -6.61
CA PRO A 74 -14.09 -21.45 -7.86
C PRO A 74 -13.89 -20.08 -8.50
N TYR A 75 -13.57 -20.07 -9.80
CA TYR A 75 -13.26 -18.86 -10.59
C TYR A 75 -12.03 -18.04 -10.12
N GLY A 76 -11.23 -18.53 -9.17
CA GLY A 76 -10.08 -17.82 -8.61
C GLY A 76 -9.01 -17.41 -9.63
N GLN A 77 -8.91 -18.13 -10.74
CA GLN A 77 -7.95 -17.88 -11.81
C GLN A 77 -8.51 -17.09 -12.99
N VAL A 78 -9.82 -16.83 -13.03
CA VAL A 78 -10.48 -16.23 -14.21
C VAL A 78 -9.92 -14.85 -14.53
N TRP A 79 -9.69 -14.02 -13.52
CA TRP A 79 -9.17 -12.66 -13.73
C TRP A 79 -7.74 -12.66 -14.29
N GLU A 80 -6.90 -13.60 -13.86
CA GLU A 80 -5.56 -13.75 -14.42
C GLU A 80 -5.61 -14.22 -15.89
N MET A 81 -6.49 -15.18 -16.20
CA MET A 81 -6.69 -15.66 -17.56
C MET A 81 -7.24 -14.57 -18.49
N LEU A 82 -8.23 -13.81 -18.02
CA LEU A 82 -8.81 -12.69 -18.76
C LEU A 82 -7.77 -11.60 -19.02
N GLY A 83 -6.99 -11.21 -18.01
CA GLY A 83 -5.91 -10.22 -18.17
C GLY A 83 -4.92 -10.64 -19.26
N LYS A 84 -4.47 -11.90 -19.24
CA LYS A 84 -3.56 -12.46 -20.25
C LYS A 84 -4.18 -12.56 -21.65
N ALA A 85 -5.49 -12.78 -21.74
CA ALA A 85 -6.19 -12.90 -23.02
C ALA A 85 -6.52 -11.54 -23.66
N LEU A 86 -6.81 -10.52 -22.84
CA LEU A 86 -7.23 -9.20 -23.30
C LEU A 86 -6.04 -8.29 -23.63
N TYR A 87 -4.91 -8.47 -22.95
CA TYR A 87 -3.77 -7.56 -23.06
C TYR A 87 -2.52 -8.23 -23.63
N PRO A 88 -1.70 -7.50 -24.42
CA PRO A 88 -0.38 -7.97 -24.79
C PRO A 88 0.48 -8.28 -23.55
N PRO A 89 1.44 -9.23 -23.64
CA PRO A 89 2.28 -9.61 -22.50
C PRO A 89 3.05 -8.45 -21.84
N SER A 90 3.30 -7.37 -22.58
CA SER A 90 4.01 -6.17 -22.08
C SER A 90 3.10 -5.15 -21.39
N HIS A 91 1.78 -5.30 -21.47
CA HIS A 91 0.84 -4.30 -20.97
C HIS A 91 0.68 -4.42 -19.43
N PRO A 92 0.70 -3.29 -18.68
CA PRO A 92 0.57 -3.31 -17.22
C PRO A 92 -0.67 -4.03 -16.70
N TYR A 93 -1.81 -3.99 -17.41
CA TYR A 93 -3.03 -4.67 -16.95
C TYR A 93 -3.11 -6.16 -17.32
N GLY A 94 -2.06 -6.72 -17.95
CA GLY A 94 -2.02 -8.13 -18.30
C GLY A 94 -1.70 -9.08 -17.13
N HIS A 95 -1.38 -8.55 -15.94
CA HIS A 95 -1.06 -9.35 -14.76
C HIS A 95 -2.07 -9.10 -13.63
N SER A 96 -2.23 -10.11 -12.76
CA SER A 96 -3.02 -9.98 -11.54
C SER A 96 -2.28 -9.14 -10.50
N VAL A 97 -3.05 -8.49 -9.61
CA VAL A 97 -2.52 -7.60 -8.56
C VAL A 97 -1.49 -8.30 -7.66
N ILE A 98 -1.73 -9.56 -7.32
CA ILE A 98 -0.82 -10.35 -6.48
C ILE A 98 0.45 -10.82 -7.23
N GLY A 99 0.46 -10.70 -8.56
CA GLY A 99 1.57 -11.10 -9.40
C GLY A 99 1.73 -12.62 -9.55
N SER A 100 2.91 -13.03 -10.02
CA SER A 100 3.26 -14.42 -10.25
C SER A 100 4.11 -15.00 -9.10
N MET A 101 4.06 -16.32 -8.90
CA MET A 101 4.94 -16.98 -7.92
C MET A 101 6.42 -16.71 -8.20
N ASN A 102 6.81 -16.60 -9.47
CA ASN A 102 8.18 -16.27 -9.86
C ASN A 102 8.56 -14.85 -9.41
N ASP A 103 7.67 -13.88 -9.57
CA ASP A 103 7.92 -12.50 -9.13
C ASP A 103 7.99 -12.37 -7.61
N LEU A 104 7.13 -13.10 -6.89
CA LEU A 104 7.14 -13.16 -5.43
C LEU A 104 8.47 -13.77 -4.93
N ASN A 105 8.94 -14.85 -5.54
CA ASN A 105 10.23 -15.47 -5.21
C ASN A 105 11.42 -14.55 -5.53
N ALA A 106 11.35 -13.80 -6.62
CA ALA A 106 12.43 -12.94 -7.08
C ALA A 106 12.46 -11.56 -6.40
N ALA A 107 11.44 -11.19 -5.62
CA ALA A 107 11.37 -9.89 -4.97
C ALA A 107 12.48 -9.74 -3.92
N SER A 108 13.38 -8.77 -4.12
CA SER A 108 14.45 -8.47 -3.19
C SER A 108 14.06 -7.38 -2.18
N LEU A 109 14.80 -7.27 -1.08
CA LEU A 109 14.63 -6.17 -0.12
C LEU A 109 14.82 -4.79 -0.78
N ASP A 110 15.74 -4.70 -1.74
CA ASP A 110 15.97 -3.45 -2.47
C ASP A 110 14.82 -3.10 -3.42
N ASP A 111 14.20 -4.10 -4.07
CA ASP A 111 12.98 -3.88 -4.87
C ASP A 111 11.88 -3.24 -4.01
N VAL A 112 11.62 -3.78 -2.81
CA VAL A 112 10.58 -3.28 -1.90
C VAL A 112 10.90 -1.86 -1.43
N LYS A 113 12.14 -1.61 -1.01
CA LYS A 113 12.55 -0.26 -0.56
C LYS A 113 12.49 0.76 -1.70
N THR A 114 12.87 0.35 -2.91
CA THR A 114 12.80 1.19 -4.10
C THR A 114 11.36 1.49 -4.48
N TRP A 115 10.48 0.49 -4.47
CA TRP A 115 9.06 0.65 -4.73
C TRP A 115 8.43 1.67 -3.77
N PHE A 116 8.66 1.50 -2.47
CA PHE A 116 8.15 2.40 -1.45
C PHE A 116 8.62 3.85 -1.67
N ARG A 117 9.93 4.08 -1.86
CA ARG A 117 10.46 5.43 -2.14
C ARG A 117 9.88 6.06 -3.41
N THR A 118 9.53 5.24 -4.39
CA THR A 118 9.01 5.71 -5.67
C THR A 118 7.55 6.14 -5.57
N TRP A 119 6.73 5.38 -4.83
CA TRP A 119 5.27 5.50 -4.91
C TRP A 119 4.57 6.01 -3.66
N TYR A 120 5.19 5.91 -2.48
CA TYR A 120 4.57 6.26 -1.18
C TYR A 120 4.91 7.70 -0.73
N GLY A 121 5.25 8.58 -1.68
CA GLY A 121 5.46 10.01 -1.41
C GLY A 121 4.15 10.82 -1.31
N PRO A 122 4.13 11.92 -0.53
CA PRO A 122 2.91 12.71 -0.29
C PRO A 122 2.32 13.37 -1.54
N ASN A 123 3.16 13.65 -2.55
CA ASN A 123 2.75 14.15 -3.87
C ASN A 123 2.08 13.10 -4.77
N ASN A 124 2.00 11.84 -4.33
CA ASN A 124 1.28 10.74 -4.99
C ASN A 124 0.18 10.15 -4.10
N ALA A 125 -0.25 10.87 -3.06
CA ALA A 125 -1.24 10.40 -2.09
C ALA A 125 -2.43 11.36 -1.98
N VAL A 126 -3.58 10.80 -1.62
CA VAL A 126 -4.78 11.56 -1.23
C VAL A 126 -5.18 11.11 0.17
N LEU A 127 -5.20 12.06 1.10
CA LEU A 127 -5.72 11.84 2.45
C LEU A 127 -7.17 12.31 2.52
N VAL A 128 -8.06 11.44 3.01
CA VAL A 128 -9.48 11.73 3.19
C VAL A 128 -9.80 11.66 4.68
N LEU A 129 -10.36 12.73 5.22
CA LEU A 129 -10.91 12.78 6.58
C LEU A 129 -12.40 13.06 6.49
N ALA A 130 -13.22 12.20 7.10
CA ALA A 130 -14.67 12.33 7.12
C ALA A 130 -15.18 12.06 8.54
N GLY A 131 -15.90 13.01 9.12
CA GLY A 131 -16.40 12.94 10.50
C GLY A 131 -16.56 14.31 11.13
N ASP A 132 -16.55 14.34 12.46
CA ASP A 132 -16.63 15.56 13.27
C ASP A 132 -15.29 16.30 13.31
N ILE A 133 -14.96 16.99 12.22
CA ILE A 133 -13.76 17.83 12.08
C ILE A 133 -13.99 18.95 11.06
N ASP A 134 -13.61 20.17 11.42
CA ASP A 134 -13.62 21.30 10.49
C ASP A 134 -12.34 21.37 9.64
N LEU A 135 -12.41 22.10 8.52
CA LEU A 135 -11.31 22.21 7.57
C LEU A 135 -10.04 22.84 8.16
N ALA A 136 -10.17 23.81 9.06
CA ALA A 136 -9.01 24.49 9.65
C ALA A 136 -8.24 23.53 10.57
N THR A 137 -8.97 22.85 11.46
CA THR A 137 -8.40 21.82 12.34
C THR A 137 -7.78 20.66 11.54
N ALA A 138 -8.45 20.20 10.48
CA ALA A 138 -7.91 19.16 9.61
C ALA A 138 -6.57 19.57 8.98
N LYS A 139 -6.49 20.78 8.41
CA LYS A 139 -5.25 21.29 7.79
C LYS A 139 -4.11 21.41 8.79
N GLU A 140 -4.39 21.93 9.99
CA GLU A 140 -3.38 22.07 11.04
C GLU A 140 -2.80 20.71 11.44
N LYS A 141 -3.67 19.74 11.75
CA LYS A 141 -3.23 18.40 12.17
C LYS A 141 -2.51 17.65 11.06
N VAL A 142 -3.00 17.72 9.82
CA VAL A 142 -2.34 17.08 8.68
C VAL A 142 -0.96 17.72 8.44
N ALA A 143 -0.85 19.05 8.48
CA ALA A 143 0.46 19.71 8.37
C ALA A 143 1.41 19.30 9.50
N LYS A 144 0.90 19.16 10.74
CA LYS A 144 1.70 18.69 11.88
C LYS A 144 2.27 17.28 11.69
N TYR A 145 1.50 16.34 11.15
CA TYR A 145 1.93 14.94 11.07
C TYR A 145 2.60 14.56 9.75
N PHE A 146 2.19 15.17 8.64
CA PHE A 146 2.67 14.84 7.29
C PHE A 146 3.60 15.90 6.70
N GLY A 147 3.67 17.10 7.30
CA GLY A 147 4.33 18.27 6.69
C GLY A 147 5.84 18.12 6.49
N ASP A 148 6.50 17.31 7.31
CA ASP A 148 7.94 17.07 7.22
C ASP A 148 8.30 15.92 6.27
N ILE A 149 7.31 15.21 5.72
CA ILE A 149 7.56 14.10 4.79
C ILE A 149 7.97 14.69 3.43
N PRO A 150 9.18 14.38 2.93
CA PRO A 150 9.63 14.91 1.65
C PRO A 150 8.79 14.35 0.50
N ALA A 151 8.59 15.17 -0.53
CA ALA A 151 7.96 14.71 -1.77
C ALA A 151 8.77 13.55 -2.39
N GLY A 152 8.05 12.55 -2.90
CA GLY A 152 8.62 11.50 -3.72
C GLY A 152 8.82 11.95 -5.18
N PRO A 153 9.36 11.08 -6.04
CA PRO A 153 9.47 11.34 -7.47
C PRO A 153 8.11 11.71 -8.09
N THR A 154 8.07 12.69 -8.99
CA THR A 154 6.85 13.03 -9.72
C THR A 154 6.53 11.95 -10.75
N THR A 155 5.30 11.43 -10.70
CA THR A 155 4.83 10.30 -11.52
C THR A 155 4.76 10.59 -13.03
N GLY A 156 4.96 11.85 -13.46
CA GLY A 156 5.12 12.24 -14.86
C GLY A 156 6.55 12.12 -15.42
N ALA A 157 7.57 11.93 -14.58
CA ALA A 157 8.98 11.83 -14.98
C ALA A 157 9.53 10.38 -14.98
N ALA A 158 8.72 9.41 -14.55
CA ALA A 158 9.05 8.00 -14.63
C ALA A 158 8.88 7.51 -16.08
N GLY A 159 9.83 7.86 -16.95
CA GLY A 159 9.83 7.44 -18.34
C GLY A 159 9.82 5.92 -18.48
N GLY A 160 8.79 5.37 -19.16
CA GLY A 160 8.78 4.13 -19.96
C GLY A 160 9.26 2.80 -19.36
N GLY A 161 9.88 2.78 -18.19
CA GLY A 161 10.51 1.61 -17.58
C GLY A 161 9.54 0.90 -16.66
N HIS A 162 8.82 -0.06 -17.22
CA HIS A 162 7.85 -0.89 -16.51
C HIS A 162 8.54 -1.70 -15.40
N ARG A 163 8.46 -1.23 -14.15
CA ARG A 163 8.80 -2.03 -12.96
C ARG A 163 7.51 -2.41 -12.24
N ARG A 164 7.35 -3.72 -12.06
CA ARG A 164 6.15 -4.40 -11.57
C ARG A 164 5.83 -3.96 -10.13
N ALA A 165 4.55 -3.79 -9.82
CA ALA A 165 4.10 -3.81 -8.43
C ALA A 165 4.44 -5.18 -7.86
N ARG A 166 5.32 -5.20 -6.86
CA ARG A 166 5.61 -6.39 -6.06
C ARG A 166 4.82 -6.21 -4.77
N ALA A 167 3.79 -7.02 -4.60
CA ALA A 167 2.99 -7.07 -3.38
C ALA A 167 3.88 -7.41 -2.17
#